data_AF-A0A7Y5BQ79-F1
#
_entry.id   AF-A0A7Y5BQ79-F1
#
_cell.length_a   1.000
_cell.length_b   1.000
_cell.length_c   1.000
_cell.angle_alpha   90.00
_cell.angle_beta   90.00
_cell.angle_gamma   90.00
#
_symmetry.space_group_name_H-M   'P 1'
#
loop_
_entity.id
_entity.type
_entity.pdbx_description
1 polymer ?
#
loop_
_entity_poly.entity_id
_entity_poly.type
_entity_poly.pdbx_seq_one_letter_code
_entity_poly.pdbx_strand_id
1 'polypeptide(L)'
;MPVFSFQLSQLEKIISNPKDRDKERQFLERKLKEWNPKSPTKIELEAAVLLTIITTQNSTEEGSAQLLVQWADRLGAIFKSTGLTSSQIRNFFSEIRTIQQYGFEDVKMKRRFILLIPKLEYAAARAKKFGMDGFRDVLTEGIRNVENSSSNFDRFAQFFEAILAYHKAYGGN
;
A
#
# COMPACT_ATOMS: atom_id res chain seq x y z
N MET A 1 -15.68 -6.17 1.84
CA MET A 1 -15.08 -5.71 3.11
C MET A 1 -13.79 -5.03 2.72
N PRO A 2 -13.55 -3.80 3.22
CA PRO A 2 -12.35 -3.06 2.89
C PRO A 2 -11.12 -3.70 3.53
N VAL A 3 -10.05 -3.83 2.75
CA VAL A 3 -8.71 -4.17 3.23
C VAL A 3 -8.08 -2.97 3.92
N PHE A 4 -8.41 -1.76 3.44
CA PHE A 4 -7.94 -0.52 4.01
C PHE A 4 -9.01 0.55 3.89
N SER A 5 -9.16 1.35 4.95
CA SER A 5 -10.08 2.49 5.00
C SER A 5 -9.37 3.67 5.65
N PHE A 6 -9.51 4.84 5.05
CA PHE A 6 -8.99 6.10 5.60
C PHE A 6 -10.05 7.18 5.54
N GLN A 7 -10.18 7.93 6.63
CA GLN A 7 -11.00 9.13 6.74
C GLN A 7 -10.12 10.31 7.15
N LEU A 8 -10.36 11.47 6.53
CA LEU A 8 -9.59 12.69 6.79
C LEU A 8 -9.59 13.11 8.28
N SER A 9 -10.69 12.88 8.98
CA SER A 9 -10.82 13.14 10.43
C SER A 9 -9.81 12.36 11.28
N GLN A 10 -9.30 11.22 10.80
CA GLN A 10 -8.30 10.43 11.51
C GLN A 10 -6.98 11.20 11.70
N LEU A 11 -6.67 12.19 10.85
CA LEU A 11 -5.47 13.03 11.01
C LEU A 11 -5.41 13.74 12.37
N GLU A 12 -6.55 14.01 13.00
CA GLU A 12 -6.63 14.64 14.32
C GLU A 12 -5.97 13.81 15.41
N LYS A 13 -6.04 12.48 15.27
CA LYS A 13 -5.43 11.52 16.19
C LYS A 13 -4.02 11.12 15.77
N ILE A 14 -3.73 11.16 14.47
CA ILE A 14 -2.44 10.70 13.90
C ILE A 14 -1.36 11.77 14.04
N ILE A 15 -1.68 13.04 13.83
CA ILE A 15 -0.70 14.14 13.83
C ILE A 15 -0.98 15.08 15.00
N SER A 16 -0.10 15.04 16.02
CA SER A 16 -0.24 15.86 17.23
C SER A 16 0.12 17.33 16.99
N ASN A 17 1.07 17.62 16.11
CA ASN A 17 1.47 19.00 15.81
C ASN A 17 0.41 19.67 14.91
N PRO A 18 -0.23 20.78 15.35
CA PRO A 18 -1.30 21.41 14.58
C PRO A 18 -0.87 21.92 13.20
N LYS A 19 0.33 22.51 13.09
CA LYS A 19 0.83 23.06 11.82
C LYS A 19 1.07 21.96 10.79
N ASP A 20 1.68 20.86 11.22
CA ASP A 20 1.90 19.71 10.34
C ASP A 20 0.57 19.06 9.97
N ARG A 21 -0.37 18.95 10.91
CA ARG A 21 -1.70 18.39 10.67
C ARG A 21 -2.48 19.20 9.65
N ASP A 22 -2.48 20.52 9.75
CA ASP A 22 -3.22 21.39 8.83
C ASP A 22 -2.63 21.33 7.42
N LYS A 23 -1.29 21.28 7.32
CA LYS A 23 -0.58 21.09 6.05
C LYS A 23 -0.96 19.76 5.39
N GLU A 24 -0.90 18.65 6.13
CA GLU A 24 -1.25 17.33 5.59
C GLU A 24 -2.75 17.20 5.29
N ARG A 25 -3.61 17.84 6.09
CA ARG A 25 -5.05 17.91 5.85
C ARG A 25 -5.35 18.61 4.52
N GLN A 26 -4.82 19.81 4.30
CA GLN A 26 -5.02 20.55 3.04
C GLN A 26 -4.52 19.76 1.82
N PHE A 27 -3.37 19.09 1.97
CA PHE A 27 -2.84 18.22 0.92
C PHE A 27 -3.79 17.07 0.58
N LEU A 28 -4.28 16.33 1.58
CA LEU A 28 -5.18 15.20 1.37
C LEU A 28 -6.59 15.64 0.95
N GLU A 29 -7.11 16.76 1.43
CA GLU A 29 -8.39 17.33 0.98
C GLU A 29 -8.39 17.58 -0.53
N ARG A 30 -7.32 18.19 -1.04
CA ARG A 30 -7.14 18.42 -2.48
C ARG A 30 -7.13 17.10 -3.25
N LYS A 31 -6.38 16.10 -2.75
CA LYS A 31 -6.27 14.79 -3.40
C LYS A 31 -7.57 13.98 -3.37
N LEU A 32 -8.27 13.97 -2.24
CA LEU A 32 -9.56 13.29 -2.12
C LEU A 32 -10.61 13.92 -3.02
N LYS A 33 -10.61 15.26 -3.16
CA LYS A 33 -11.47 15.96 -4.11
C LYS A 33 -11.15 15.63 -5.56
N GLU A 34 -9.87 15.45 -5.90
CA GLU A 34 -9.41 15.00 -7.22
C GLU A 34 -9.89 13.57 -7.54
N TRP A 35 -9.71 12.64 -6.61
CA TRP A 35 -10.04 11.22 -6.83
C TRP A 35 -11.52 10.89 -6.71
N ASN A 36 -12.25 11.55 -5.81
CA ASN A 36 -13.66 11.31 -5.57
C ASN A 36 -14.40 12.60 -5.19
N PRO A 37 -14.78 13.42 -6.20
CA PRO A 37 -15.48 14.69 -5.95
C PRO A 37 -16.79 14.55 -5.16
N LYS A 38 -17.45 13.39 -5.24
CA LYS A 38 -18.72 13.10 -4.56
C LYS A 38 -18.55 12.70 -3.09
N SER A 39 -17.37 12.20 -2.71
CA SER A 39 -17.07 11.80 -1.33
C SER A 39 -15.60 12.12 -0.99
N PRO A 40 -15.26 13.40 -0.80
CA PRO A 40 -13.88 13.87 -0.73
C PRO A 40 -13.27 13.71 0.68
N THR A 41 -13.81 12.85 1.53
CA THR A 41 -13.39 12.73 2.94
C THR A 41 -12.92 11.32 3.31
N LYS A 42 -13.17 10.33 2.45
CA LYS A 42 -12.90 8.91 2.74
C LYS A 42 -12.43 8.18 1.49
N ILE A 43 -11.52 7.23 1.67
CA ILE A 43 -11.27 6.18 0.68
C ILE A 43 -11.35 4.80 1.32
N GLU A 44 -11.72 3.81 0.50
CA GLU A 44 -11.79 2.40 0.90
C GLU A 44 -11.27 1.51 -0.22
N LEU A 45 -10.19 0.80 0.05
CA LEU A 45 -9.70 -0.26 -0.84
C LEU A 45 -10.46 -1.54 -0.50
N GLU A 46 -11.43 -1.90 -1.34
CA GLU A 46 -12.13 -3.17 -1.23
C GLU A 46 -11.24 -4.36 -1.58
N ALA A 47 -11.42 -5.49 -0.91
CA ALA A 47 -10.66 -6.71 -1.16
C ALA A 47 -10.77 -7.18 -2.62
N ALA A 48 -11.95 -7.06 -3.23
CA ALA A 48 -12.15 -7.40 -4.63
C ALA A 48 -11.30 -6.55 -5.58
N VAL A 49 -11.08 -5.27 -5.26
CA VAL A 49 -10.25 -4.39 -6.08
C VAL A 49 -8.78 -4.77 -5.95
N LEU A 50 -8.31 -5.04 -4.72
CA LEU A 50 -6.95 -5.53 -4.51
C LEU A 50 -6.73 -6.88 -5.20
N LEU A 51 -7.71 -7.79 -5.16
CA LEU A 51 -7.66 -9.05 -5.88
C LEU A 51 -7.47 -8.82 -7.38
N THR A 52 -8.28 -7.96 -7.99
CA THR A 52 -8.12 -7.58 -9.42
C THR A 52 -6.75 -7.01 -9.73
N ILE A 53 -6.17 -6.17 -8.86
CA ILE A 53 -4.82 -5.63 -9.03
C ILE A 53 -3.76 -6.75 -9.06
N ILE A 54 -3.90 -7.75 -8.18
CA ILE A 54 -2.88 -8.81 -8.03
C ILE A 54 -3.05 -9.95 -9.05
N THR A 55 -4.29 -10.33 -9.38
CA THR A 55 -4.57 -11.54 -10.15
C THR A 55 -5.16 -11.28 -11.53
N THR A 56 -5.46 -10.02 -11.87
CA THR A 56 -6.24 -9.60 -13.06
C THR A 56 -7.65 -10.14 -13.13
N GLN A 57 -8.11 -10.81 -12.06
CA GLN A 57 -9.43 -11.42 -12.05
C GLN A 57 -10.51 -10.36 -12.26
N ASN A 58 -11.44 -10.67 -13.17
CA ASN A 58 -12.53 -9.80 -13.59
C ASN A 58 -12.09 -8.48 -14.27
N SER A 59 -10.88 -8.42 -14.83
CA SER A 59 -10.41 -7.27 -15.61
C SER A 59 -9.48 -7.68 -16.74
N THR A 60 -9.14 -6.74 -17.60
CA THR A 60 -8.06 -6.89 -18.58
C THR A 60 -6.72 -6.57 -17.93
N GLU A 61 -5.60 -6.96 -18.55
CA GLU A 61 -4.26 -6.55 -18.09
C GLU A 61 -4.17 -5.02 -17.99
N GLU A 62 -4.65 -4.30 -18.99
CA GLU A 62 -4.69 -2.84 -18.98
C GLU A 62 -5.56 -2.29 -17.84
N GLY A 63 -6.76 -2.84 -17.63
CA GLY A 63 -7.66 -2.43 -16.56
C GLY A 63 -7.06 -2.66 -15.17
N SER A 64 -6.39 -3.79 -14.97
CA SER A 64 -5.68 -4.09 -13.73
C SER A 64 -4.51 -3.13 -13.49
N ALA A 65 -3.76 -2.76 -14.54
CA ALA A 65 -2.66 -1.81 -14.47
C ALA A 65 -3.15 -0.38 -14.14
N GLN A 66 -4.29 0.03 -14.73
CA GLN A 66 -4.92 1.31 -14.39
C GLN A 66 -5.34 1.34 -12.92
N LEU A 67 -5.96 0.26 -12.40
CA LEU A 67 -6.31 0.16 -10.98
C LEU A 67 -5.07 0.18 -10.07
N LEU A 68 -4.01 -0.52 -10.46
CA LEU A 68 -2.73 -0.54 -9.75
C LEU A 68 -2.20 0.88 -9.57
N VAL A 69 -2.09 1.65 -10.66
CA VAL A 69 -1.60 3.03 -10.63
C VAL A 69 -2.48 3.93 -9.77
N GLN A 70 -3.80 3.86 -9.95
CA GLN A 70 -4.76 4.67 -9.19
C GLN A 70 -4.68 4.40 -7.68
N TRP A 71 -4.58 3.14 -7.28
CA TRP A 71 -4.52 2.79 -5.86
C TRP A 71 -3.14 3.01 -5.26
N ALA A 72 -2.07 2.83 -6.03
CA ALA A 72 -0.72 3.16 -5.59
C ALA A 72 -0.56 4.66 -5.32
N ASP A 73 -1.14 5.51 -6.16
CA ASP A 73 -1.23 6.96 -5.94
C ASP A 73 -1.90 7.29 -4.60
N ARG A 74 -3.11 6.75 -4.41
CA ARG A 74 -3.92 6.96 -3.19
C ARG A 74 -3.20 6.53 -1.92
N LEU A 75 -2.69 5.30 -1.93
CA LEU A 75 -1.98 4.73 -0.79
C LEU A 75 -0.67 5.46 -0.52
N GLY A 76 0.10 5.80 -1.56
CA GLY A 76 1.36 6.53 -1.43
C GLY A 76 1.16 7.88 -0.73
N ALA A 77 0.16 8.65 -1.14
CA ALA A 77 -0.19 9.93 -0.51
C ALA A 77 -0.63 9.76 0.95
N ILE A 78 -1.54 8.83 1.24
CA ILE A 78 -2.06 8.62 2.60
C ILE A 78 -1.00 8.09 3.53
N PHE A 79 -0.21 7.10 3.10
CA PHE A 79 0.87 6.56 3.92
C PHE A 79 1.93 7.61 4.23
N LYS A 80 2.22 8.51 3.29
CA LYS A 80 3.08 9.68 3.54
C LYS A 80 2.49 10.57 4.64
N SER A 81 1.21 10.92 4.54
CA SER A 81 0.55 11.81 5.51
C SER A 81 0.25 11.14 6.85
N THR A 82 0.34 9.81 6.94
CA THR A 82 0.03 9.03 8.16
C THR A 82 1.26 8.40 8.81
N GLY A 83 2.44 8.95 8.49
CA GLY A 83 3.68 8.72 9.23
C GLY A 83 4.50 7.51 8.79
N LEU A 84 4.15 6.85 7.68
CA LEU A 84 4.99 5.81 7.09
C LEU A 84 6.22 6.45 6.46
N THR A 85 7.40 5.94 6.82
CA THR A 85 8.68 6.39 6.25
C THR A 85 9.07 5.55 5.05
N SER A 86 9.80 6.13 4.11
CA SER A 86 10.34 5.39 2.97
C SER A 86 11.36 4.35 3.43
N SER A 87 12.06 4.53 4.56
CA SER A 87 12.90 3.46 5.13
C SER A 87 12.08 2.25 5.55
N GLN A 88 10.90 2.45 6.17
CA GLN A 88 10.02 1.35 6.52
C GLN A 88 9.57 0.60 5.26
N ILE A 89 9.16 1.33 4.22
CA ILE A 89 8.75 0.74 2.93
C ILE A 89 9.92 -0.03 2.28
N ARG A 90 11.09 0.61 2.16
CA ARG A 90 12.29 0.02 1.52
C ARG A 90 12.77 -1.27 2.19
N ASN A 91 12.62 -1.39 3.51
CA ASN A 91 13.01 -2.59 4.25
C ASN A 91 12.24 -3.84 3.79
N PHE A 92 10.99 -3.70 3.37
CA PHE A 92 10.20 -4.78 2.78
C PHE A 92 10.44 -4.90 1.28
N PHE A 93 10.59 -3.77 0.57
CA PHE A 93 10.79 -3.77 -0.87
C PHE A 93 12.09 -4.46 -1.28
N SER A 94 13.16 -4.26 -0.50
CA SER A 94 14.43 -4.94 -0.74
C SER A 94 14.30 -6.45 -0.68
N GLU A 95 13.44 -6.97 0.19
CA GLU A 95 13.18 -8.40 0.31
C GLU A 95 12.38 -8.95 -0.88
N ILE A 96 11.37 -8.20 -1.34
CA ILE A 96 10.60 -8.55 -2.54
C ILE A 96 11.49 -8.52 -3.78
N ARG A 97 12.37 -7.53 -3.92
CA ARG A 97 13.39 -7.50 -4.99
C ARG A 97 14.34 -8.69 -4.93
N THR A 98 14.73 -9.10 -3.73
CA THR A 98 15.56 -10.29 -3.55
C THR A 98 14.81 -11.53 -4.06
N ILE A 99 13.54 -11.71 -3.68
CA ILE A 99 12.71 -12.83 -4.15
C ILE A 99 12.56 -12.80 -5.67
N GLN A 100 12.33 -11.63 -6.27
CA GLN A 100 12.28 -11.46 -7.73
C GLN A 100 13.58 -11.88 -8.41
N GLN A 101 14.73 -11.47 -7.87
CA GLN A 101 16.04 -11.81 -8.43
C GLN A 101 16.33 -13.32 -8.43
N TYR A 102 15.97 -14.02 -7.35
CA TYR A 102 16.19 -15.46 -7.23
C TYR A 102 15.09 -16.31 -7.88
N GLY A 103 13.97 -15.68 -8.28
CA GLY A 103 12.83 -16.34 -8.90
C GLY A 103 11.80 -16.82 -7.88
N PHE A 104 10.54 -16.42 -8.07
CA PHE A 104 9.45 -16.78 -7.15
C PHE A 104 9.12 -18.27 -7.17
N GLU A 105 9.45 -19.00 -8.24
CA GLU A 105 9.18 -20.44 -8.33
C GLU A 105 10.03 -21.28 -7.36
N ASP A 106 11.15 -20.75 -6.86
CA ASP A 106 11.98 -21.42 -5.86
C ASP A 106 11.23 -21.56 -4.51
N VAL A 107 11.22 -22.77 -3.95
CA VAL A 107 10.50 -23.09 -2.71
C VAL A 107 10.97 -22.24 -1.51
N LYS A 108 12.27 -21.93 -1.43
CA LYS A 108 12.80 -21.05 -0.37
C LYS A 108 12.32 -19.62 -0.58
N MET A 109 12.20 -19.16 -1.82
CA MET A 109 11.66 -17.84 -2.15
C MET A 109 10.16 -17.74 -1.85
N LYS A 110 9.35 -18.75 -2.20
CA LYS A 110 7.93 -18.83 -1.79
C LYS A 110 7.78 -18.79 -0.27
N ARG A 111 8.58 -19.59 0.44
CA ARG A 111 8.58 -19.59 1.92
C ARG A 111 8.96 -18.22 2.47
N ARG A 112 10.00 -17.58 1.92
CA ARG A 112 10.44 -16.25 2.34
C ARG A 112 9.36 -15.19 2.10
N PHE A 113 8.67 -15.27 0.97
CA PHE A 113 7.56 -14.40 0.63
C PHE A 113 6.42 -14.50 1.65
N ILE A 114 5.98 -15.72 1.98
CA ILE A 114 4.92 -15.96 2.98
C ILE A 114 5.33 -15.40 4.36
N LEU A 115 6.61 -15.53 4.73
CA LEU A 115 7.14 -15.03 6.00
C LEU A 115 7.27 -13.50 6.08
N LEU A 116 6.96 -12.77 5.01
CA LEU A 116 6.79 -11.32 5.09
C LEU A 116 5.60 -10.93 5.98
N ILE A 117 4.54 -11.76 6.06
CA ILE A 117 3.35 -11.49 6.88
C ILE A 117 3.73 -11.27 8.36
N PRO A 118 4.35 -12.23 9.08
CA PRO A 118 4.73 -12.00 10.47
C PRO A 118 5.75 -10.86 10.66
N LYS A 119 6.59 -10.59 9.65
CA LYS A 119 7.52 -9.45 9.67
C LYS A 119 6.78 -8.11 9.58
N LEU A 120 5.74 -8.02 8.76
CA LEU A 120 4.85 -6.86 8.66
C LEU A 120 4.09 -6.64 9.97
N GLU A 121 3.54 -7.70 10.57
CA GLU A 121 2.86 -7.64 11.86
C GLU A 121 3.76 -7.07 12.96
N TYR A 122 4.97 -7.60 13.09
CA TYR A 122 5.94 -7.10 14.05
C TYR A 122 6.28 -5.62 13.81
N ALA A 123 6.50 -5.25 12.54
CA ALA A 123 6.85 -3.87 12.19
C ALA A 123 5.70 -2.89 12.47
N ALA A 124 4.45 -3.28 12.23
CA ALA A 124 3.26 -2.49 12.58
C ALA A 124 3.13 -2.31 14.09
N ALA A 125 3.18 -3.42 14.86
CA ALA A 125 3.10 -3.40 16.31
C ALA A 125 4.21 -2.56 16.97
N ARG A 126 5.41 -2.58 16.39
CA ARG A 126 6.56 -1.78 16.85
C ARG A 126 6.42 -0.30 16.49
N ALA A 127 5.96 0.02 15.28
CA ALA A 127 5.86 1.40 14.81
C ALA A 127 4.74 2.17 15.50
N LYS A 128 3.59 1.51 15.75
CA LYS A 128 2.38 2.14 16.30
C LYS A 128 1.94 3.38 15.50
N LYS A 129 1.98 3.26 14.17
CA LYS A 129 1.62 4.33 13.23
C LYS A 129 0.52 3.84 12.30
N PHE A 130 -0.51 4.65 12.13
CA PHE A 130 -1.62 4.35 11.23
C PHE A 130 -1.15 3.99 9.81
N GLY A 131 -0.18 4.73 9.25
CA GLY A 131 0.35 4.43 7.92
C GLY A 131 1.06 3.06 7.84
N MET A 132 1.69 2.61 8.93
CA MET A 132 2.31 1.28 8.99
C MET A 132 1.27 0.17 9.17
N ASP A 133 0.19 0.45 9.90
CA ASP A 133 -0.93 -0.48 10.05
C ASP A 133 -1.62 -0.73 8.71
N GLY A 134 -2.01 0.34 8.01
CA GLY A 134 -2.62 0.22 6.69
C GLY A 134 -1.69 -0.41 5.65
N PHE A 135 -0.39 -0.13 5.74
CA PHE A 135 0.62 -0.77 4.91
C PHE A 135 0.69 -2.28 5.15
N ARG A 136 0.69 -2.72 6.42
CA ARG A 136 0.63 -4.13 6.81
C ARG A 136 -0.64 -4.79 6.31
N ASP A 137 -1.80 -4.14 6.42
CA ASP A 137 -3.09 -4.68 5.98
C ASP A 137 -3.10 -4.95 4.46
N VAL A 138 -2.73 -3.93 3.67
CA VAL A 138 -2.69 -4.03 2.20
C VAL A 138 -1.69 -5.09 1.73
N LEU A 139 -0.48 -5.12 2.29
CA LEU A 139 0.53 -6.08 1.85
C LEU A 139 0.22 -7.50 2.30
N THR A 140 -0.34 -7.69 3.49
CA THR A 140 -0.74 -9.02 3.97
C THR A 140 -1.79 -9.62 3.07
N GLU A 141 -2.81 -8.83 2.69
CA GLU A 141 -3.83 -9.30 1.76
C GLU A 141 -3.27 -9.50 0.36
N GLY A 142 -2.40 -8.60 -0.12
CA GLY A 142 -1.72 -8.77 -1.40
C GLY A 142 -0.89 -10.06 -1.46
N ILE A 143 -0.15 -10.40 -0.40
CA ILE A 143 0.62 -11.65 -0.29
C ILE A 143 -0.31 -12.87 -0.37
N ARG A 144 -1.49 -12.82 0.27
CA ARG A 144 -2.48 -13.91 0.20
C ARG A 144 -3.00 -14.12 -1.22
N ASN A 145 -3.27 -13.03 -1.94
CA ASN A 145 -3.79 -13.05 -3.31
C ASN A 145 -2.77 -13.50 -4.36
N VAL A 146 -1.46 -13.51 -4.05
CA VAL A 146 -0.44 -13.97 -5.00
C VAL A 146 -0.58 -15.46 -5.33
N GLU A 147 -1.06 -16.28 -4.40
CA GLU A 147 -1.43 -17.69 -4.63
C GLU A 147 -0.45 -18.48 -5.53
N ASN A 148 0.74 -18.86 -5.05
CA ASN A 148 1.72 -19.70 -5.77
C ASN A 148 2.04 -19.35 -7.25
N SER A 149 1.61 -18.18 -7.73
CA SER A 149 1.70 -17.76 -9.13
C SER A 149 2.78 -16.69 -9.28
N SER A 150 3.83 -16.98 -10.08
CA SER A 150 4.86 -15.99 -10.39
C SER A 150 4.29 -14.75 -11.06
N SER A 151 3.27 -14.90 -11.91
CA SER A 151 2.65 -13.77 -12.58
C SER A 151 1.95 -12.84 -11.59
N ASN A 152 1.24 -13.40 -10.60
CA ASN A 152 0.59 -12.60 -9.56
C ASN A 152 1.63 -11.96 -8.63
N PHE A 153 2.73 -12.66 -8.34
CA PHE A 153 3.84 -12.12 -7.58
C PHE A 153 4.48 -10.90 -8.28
N ASP A 154 4.65 -10.95 -9.60
CA ASP A 154 5.18 -9.81 -10.35
C ASP A 154 4.24 -8.60 -10.29
N ARG A 155 2.92 -8.80 -10.42
CA ARG A 155 1.93 -7.72 -10.25
C ARG A 155 1.94 -7.16 -8.81
N PHE A 156 2.08 -8.02 -7.81
CA PHE A 156 2.27 -7.61 -6.42
C PHE A 156 3.54 -6.75 -6.25
N ALA A 157 4.66 -7.16 -6.83
CA ALA A 157 5.92 -6.43 -6.76
C ALA A 157 5.80 -5.05 -7.45
N GLN A 158 5.15 -4.98 -8.62
CA GLN A 158 4.88 -3.74 -9.34
C GLN A 158 3.97 -2.80 -8.55
N PHE A 159 2.88 -3.32 -7.98
CA PHE A 159 1.97 -2.51 -7.15
C PHE A 159 2.70 -1.92 -5.95
N PHE A 160 3.53 -2.73 -5.30
CA PHE A 160 4.28 -2.28 -4.16
C PHE A 160 5.37 -1.25 -4.51
N GLU A 161 6.06 -1.44 -5.64
CA GLU A 161 6.98 -0.44 -6.18
C GLU A 161 6.27 0.89 -6.48
N ALA A 162 5.08 0.83 -7.08
CA ALA A 162 4.31 2.02 -7.38
C ALA A 162 3.91 2.78 -6.10
N ILE A 163 3.51 2.09 -5.03
CA ILE A 163 3.23 2.73 -3.72
C ILE A 163 4.47 3.46 -3.21
N LEU A 164 5.66 2.84 -3.26
CA LEU A 164 6.91 3.48 -2.86
C LEU A 164 7.23 4.70 -3.73
N ALA A 165 7.04 4.60 -5.05
CA ALA A 165 7.29 5.67 -5.99
C ALA A 165 6.40 6.89 -5.70
N TYR A 166 5.09 6.69 -5.55
CA TYR A 166 4.15 7.77 -5.20
C TYR A 166 4.40 8.32 -3.80
N HIS A 167 4.70 7.48 -2.81
CA HIS A 167 5.10 7.92 -1.47
C HIS A 167 6.27 8.90 -1.54
N LYS A 168 7.30 8.59 -2.34
CA LYS A 168 8.42 9.50 -2.57
C LYS A 168 8.05 10.74 -3.36
N ALA A 169 7.26 10.61 -4.42
CA ALA A 169 6.79 11.76 -5.20
C ALA A 169 6.04 12.79 -4.33
N TYR A 170 5.34 12.32 -3.29
CA TYR A 170 4.64 13.18 -2.33
C TYR A 170 5.50 13.68 -1.17
N GLY A 171 6.82 13.50 -1.23
CA GLY A 171 7.76 14.02 -0.24
C GLY A 171 7.87 13.17 1.01
N GLY A 172 7.52 11.88 0.94
CA GLY A 172 7.83 10.93 1.99
C GLY A 172 9.34 10.87 2.27
N ASN A 173 9.73 10.63 3.52
CA ASN A 173 11.15 10.53 3.93
C ASN A 173 11.56 9.08 4.19
#